data_AF-A0A3M1B201-F1
#
_entry.id   AF-A0A3M1B201-F1
#
_cell.length_a   1.000
_cell.length_b   1.000
_cell.length_c   1.000
_cell.angle_alpha   90.00
_cell.angle_beta   90.00
_cell.angle_gamma   90.00
#
_symmetry.space_group_name_H-M   'P 1'
#
loop_
_entity.id
_entity.type
_entity.pdbx_description
1 polymer ?
#
loop_
_entity_poly.entity_id
_entity_poly.type
_entity_poly.pdbx_seq_one_letter_code
_entity_poly.pdbx_strand_id
1 'polypeptide(L)'
;MPNFSTRRTAIAILHYFQDHPTAKDTAAGIARWWVGEDLEIVKKALALLTKEGIVTKDEDRYCLESTSQVEPSIDKITRKLENK
;
A
#
# COMPACT_ATOMS: atom_id res chain seq x y z
N MET A 1 -1.32 -10.38 13.34
CA MET A 1 -1.22 -10.90 11.96
C MET A 1 -2.16 -10.08 11.08
N PRO A 2 -1.72 -9.49 9.96
CA PRO A 2 -2.66 -8.89 9.01
C PRO A 2 -3.53 -10.00 8.42
N ASN A 3 -4.85 -9.80 8.44
CA ASN A 3 -5.80 -10.75 7.86
C ASN A 3 -5.71 -10.72 6.32
N PHE A 4 -6.32 -11.72 5.66
CA PHE A 4 -6.30 -11.84 4.19
C PHE A 4 -6.74 -10.55 3.48
N SER A 5 -7.79 -9.90 3.98
CA SER A 5 -8.31 -8.63 3.45
C SER A 5 -7.27 -7.51 3.50
N THR A 6 -6.49 -7.42 4.59
CA THR A 6 -5.43 -6.41 4.73
C THR A 6 -4.34 -6.63 3.68
N ARG A 7 -3.91 -7.88 3.43
CA ARG A 7 -2.87 -8.18 2.44
C ARG A 7 -3.35 -7.89 1.02
N ARG A 8 -4.58 -8.31 0.68
CA ARG A 8 -5.21 -8.00 -0.61
C ARG A 8 -5.32 -6.49 -0.84
N THR A 9 -5.76 -5.76 0.18
CA THR A 9 -5.87 -4.30 0.13
C THR A 9 -4.50 -3.64 -0.07
N ALA A 10 -3.44 -4.12 0.60
CA ALA A 10 -2.09 -3.60 0.41
C ALA A 10 -1.60 -3.78 -1.05
N ILE A 11 -1.90 -4.91 -1.68
CA ILE A 11 -1.56 -5.14 -3.09
C ILE A 11 -2.34 -4.17 -4.00
N ALA A 12 -3.63 -3.99 -3.76
CA ALA A 12 -4.45 -3.05 -4.53
C ALA A 12 -3.96 -1.59 -4.40
N ILE A 13 -3.59 -1.17 -3.19
CA ILE A 13 -3.02 0.16 -2.93
C ILE A 13 -1.67 0.31 -3.64
N LEU A 14 -0.84 -0.74 -3.66
CA LEU A 14 0.44 -0.71 -4.36
C LEU A 14 0.25 -0.54 -5.87
N HIS A 15 -0.66 -1.30 -6.48
CA HIS A 15 -0.99 -1.13 -7.90
C HIS A 15 -1.44 0.29 -8.22
N TYR A 16 -2.34 0.85 -7.39
CA TYR A 16 -2.77 2.24 -7.54
C TYR A 16 -1.60 3.24 -7.56
N PHE A 17 -0.67 3.15 -6.61
CA PHE A 17 0.49 4.05 -6.56
C PHE A 17 1.49 3.81 -7.69
N GLN A 18 1.59 2.59 -8.23
CA GLN A 18 2.43 2.31 -9.39
C GLN A 18 1.84 2.83 -10.70
N ASP A 19 0.52 2.72 -10.87
CA ASP A 19 -0.20 3.30 -12.00
C ASP A 19 -0.17 4.84 -11.95
N HIS A 20 -0.05 5.40 -10.74
CA HIS A 20 0.04 6.83 -10.49
C HIS A 20 1.22 7.19 -9.55
N PRO A 21 2.49 7.16 -10.03
CA PRO A 21 3.68 7.34 -9.19
C PRO A 21 3.76 8.69 -8.46
N THR A 22 3.10 9.71 -9.00
CA THR A 22 3.04 11.06 -8.40
C THR A 22 1.84 11.24 -7.49
N ALA A 23 1.00 10.21 -7.30
CA ALA A 23 -0.18 10.30 -6.44
C ALA A 23 0.22 10.51 -4.98
N LYS A 24 -0.48 11.44 -4.35
CA LYS A 24 -0.43 11.72 -2.92
C LYS A 24 -1.86 11.74 -2.42
N ASP A 25 -2.25 10.74 -1.64
CA ASP A 25 -3.65 10.61 -1.21
C ASP A 25 -3.76 10.20 0.26
N THR A 26 -4.88 10.53 0.88
CA THR A 26 -5.19 10.17 2.26
C THR A 26 -5.70 8.74 2.34
N ALA A 27 -5.60 8.12 3.51
CA ALA A 27 -6.19 6.79 3.73
C ALA A 27 -7.71 6.76 3.42
N ALA A 28 -8.42 7.85 3.72
CA ALA A 28 -9.85 7.99 3.41
C ALA A 28 -10.13 8.09 1.91
N GLY A 29 -9.29 8.83 1.17
CA GLY A 29 -9.39 8.94 -0.28
C GLY A 29 -9.14 7.59 -0.96
N ILE A 30 -8.07 6.91 -0.55
CA ILE A 30 -7.74 5.54 -0.99
C ILE A 30 -8.88 4.57 -0.74
N ALA A 31 -9.39 4.53 0.49
CA ALA A 31 -10.50 3.66 0.88
C ALA A 31 -11.75 3.88 0.00
N ARG A 32 -12.12 5.14 -0.23
CA ARG A 32 -13.38 5.50 -0.87
C ARG A 32 -13.33 5.43 -2.39
N TRP A 33 -12.25 5.88 -3.01
CA TRP A 33 -12.21 6.13 -4.45
C TRP A 33 -11.44 5.08 -5.24
N TRP A 34 -10.52 4.36 -4.59
CA TRP A 34 -9.59 3.49 -5.29
C TRP A 34 -9.79 2.01 -4.96
N VAL A 35 -9.86 1.66 -3.68
CA VAL A 35 -9.95 0.24 -3.28
C VAL A 35 -11.34 -0.21 -2.83
N GLY A 36 -12.23 0.71 -2.44
CA GLY A 36 -13.59 0.39 -1.99
C GLY A 36 -13.63 -0.47 -0.72
N GLU A 37 -12.65 -0.31 0.17
CA GLU A 37 -12.46 -1.11 1.38
C GLU A 37 -12.70 -0.30 2.65
N ASP A 38 -12.90 -1.00 3.77
CA ASP A 38 -13.04 -0.38 5.07
C ASP A 38 -11.78 0.44 5.45
N LEU A 39 -12.00 1.63 6.01
CA LEU A 39 -10.93 2.57 6.35
C LEU A 39 -9.89 1.96 7.30
N GLU A 40 -10.31 1.12 8.26
CA GLU A 40 -9.38 0.48 9.20
C GLU A 40 -8.57 -0.62 8.52
N ILE A 41 -9.13 -1.32 7.53
CA ILE A 41 -8.38 -2.27 6.69
C ILE A 41 -7.34 -1.52 5.85
N VAL A 42 -7.73 -0.39 5.24
CA VAL A 42 -6.85 0.45 4.44
C VAL A 42 -5.72 1.04 5.28
N LYS A 43 -6.00 1.54 6.48
CA LYS A 43 -4.96 2.01 7.41
C LYS A 43 -3.97 0.90 7.78
N LYS A 44 -4.46 -0.31 8.06
CA LYS A 44 -3.59 -1.47 8.36
C LYS A 44 -2.73 -1.86 7.16
N ALA A 45 -3.29 -1.81 5.95
CA ALA A 45 -2.58 -2.07 4.71
C ALA A 45 -1.49 -1.03 4.44
N LEU A 46 -1.83 0.26 4.56
CA LEU A 46 -0.87 1.36 4.45
C LEU A 46 0.23 1.28 5.50
N ALA A 47 -0.10 0.95 6.75
CA ALA A 47 0.89 0.75 7.80
C ALA A 47 1.86 -0.40 7.47
N LEU A 48 1.39 -1.46 6.82
CA LEU A 48 2.24 -2.54 6.34
C LEU A 48 3.17 -2.06 5.22
N LEU A 49 2.66 -1.34 4.22
CA LEU A 49 3.46 -0.81 3.12
C LEU A 49 4.50 0.22 3.59
N THR A 50 4.14 1.07 4.56
CA THR A 50 5.07 2.02 5.18
C THR A 50 6.15 1.32 5.99
N LYS A 51 5.78 0.27 6.75
CA LYS A 51 6.77 -0.53 7.48
C LYS A 51 7.79 -1.21 6.56
N GLU A 52 7.36 -1.65 5.39
CA GLU A 52 8.25 -2.26 4.38
C GLU A 52 9.00 -1.22 3.53
N GLY A 53 8.81 0.08 3.77
CA GLY A 53 9.51 1.16 3.05
C GLY A 53 9.04 1.39 1.61
N ILE A 54 7.85 0.90 1.26
CA ILE A 54 7.29 1.01 -0.09
C ILE A 54 6.53 2.33 -0.27
N VAL A 55 5.81 2.74 0.77
CA VAL A 55 4.97 3.94 0.79
C VAL A 55 5.38 4.82 1.94
N THR A 56 5.67 6.08 1.68
CA THR A 56 5.95 7.08 2.70
C THR A 56 4.65 7.72 3.17
N LYS A 57 4.58 8.05 4.46
CA LYS A 57 3.51 8.87 5.02
C LYS A 57 4.05 10.29 5.25
N ASP A 58 3.41 11.27 4.64
CA ASP A 58 3.67 12.70 4.76
C ASP A 58 2.42 13.37 5.36
N GLU A 59 2.51 13.81 6.61
CA GLU A 59 1.36 14.24 7.43
C GLU A 59 0.23 13.20 7.46
N ASP A 60 -0.83 13.39 6.65
CA ASP A 60 -1.96 12.46 6.51
C ASP A 60 -2.10 11.87 5.10
N ARG A 61 -1.11 12.11 4.25
CA ARG A 61 -1.05 11.63 2.87
C ARG A 61 -0.01 10.53 2.73
N TYR A 62 -0.26 9.66 1.76
CA TYR A 62 0.57 8.53 1.42
C TYR A 62 0.99 8.65 -0.05
N CYS A 63 2.25 8.34 -0.34
CA CYS A 63 2.79 8.29 -1.69
C CYS A 63 3.85 7.20 -1.84
N LEU A 64 4.11 6.81 -3.07
CA LEU A 64 5.17 5.86 -3.38
C LEU A 64 6.54 6.44 -3.00
N GLU A 65 7.34 5.67 -2.27
CA GLU A 65 8.70 6.06 -1.92
C GLU A 65 9.55 6.13 -3.20
N SER A 66 10.18 7.28 -3.46
CA SER A 66 10.93 7.54 -4.71
C SER A 66 12.34 6.93 -4.74
N THR A 67 12.65 6.01 -3.82
CA THR A 67 14.02 5.51 -3.70
C THR A 67 14.40 4.63 -4.89
N SER A 68 15.43 5.10 -5.58
CA SER A 68 16.06 4.62 -6.81
C SER A 68 16.62 3.18 -6.79
N GLN A 69 16.16 2.29 -5.90
CA GLN A 69 16.62 0.90 -5.81
C GLN A 69 15.54 -0.14 -5.50
N VAL A 70 14.27 0.24 -5.41
CA VAL A 70 13.23 -0.77 -5.28
C VAL A 70 12.77 -1.17 -6.69
N GLU A 71 13.47 -2.11 -7.30
CA GLU A 71 12.78 -3.22 -7.93
C GLU A 71 12.38 -4.21 -6.82
N PRO A 72 11.24 -4.06 -6.12
CA PRO A 72 10.61 -5.23 -5.58
C PRO A 72 9.66 -5.65 -6.69
N SER A 73 10.04 -6.66 -7.49
CA SER A 73 9.03 -7.39 -8.24
C SER A 73 7.86 -7.61 -7.29
N ILE A 74 6.66 -7.15 -7.63
CA ILE A 74 5.46 -7.35 -6.81
C ILE A 74 5.38 -8.80 -6.36
N ASP A 75 5.83 -9.72 -7.22
CA ASP A 75 6.14 -11.12 -6.93
C ASP A 75 6.83 -11.39 -5.58
N LYS A 76 7.82 -10.60 -5.16
CA LYS A 76 8.57 -10.80 -3.92
C LYS A 76 7.78 -10.35 -2.68
N ILE A 77 7.01 -9.27 -2.79
CA ILE A 77 6.12 -8.79 -1.73
C ILE A 77 4.90 -9.70 -1.64
N THR A 78 4.27 -10.04 -2.76
CA THR A 78 3.17 -11.00 -2.86
C THR A 78 3.61 -12.37 -2.33
N ARG A 79 4.79 -12.91 -2.72
CA ARG A 79 5.32 -14.15 -2.13
C ARG A 79 5.64 -14.05 -0.64
N LYS A 80 6.15 -12.91 -0.14
CA LYS A 80 6.36 -12.69 1.30
C LYS A 80 5.03 -12.61 2.06
N LEU A 81 3.99 -12.07 1.42
CA LEU A 81 2.63 -11.93 1.93
C LEU A 81 1.77 -13.17 1.66
N GLU A 82 2.23 -14.16 0.91
CA GLU A 82 1.54 -15.45 0.75
C GLU A 82 2.15 -16.54 1.64
N ASN A 83 3.46 -16.52 1.90
CA ASN A 83 4.18 -17.58 2.63
C ASN A 83 4.30 -17.40 4.16
N LYS A 84 3.43 -16.63 4.82
CA LYS A 84 3.56 -16.35 6.27
C LYS A 84 2.26 -16.33 7.05
#